data_AF-A0A6I9PDE3-F1
#
_entry.id   AF-A0A6I9PDE3-F1
#
_cell.length_a   1.000
_cell.length_b   1.000
_cell.length_c   1.000
_cell.angle_alpha   90.00
_cell.angle_beta   90.00
_cell.angle_gamma   90.00
#
_symmetry.space_group_name_H-M   'P 1'
#
loop_
_entity.id
_entity.type
_entity.pdbx_description
1 polymer ?
#
loop_
_entity_poly.entity_id
_entity_poly.type
_entity_poly.pdbx_seq_one_letter_code
_entity_poly.pdbx_strand_id
1 'polypeptide(L)'
;MNNLYIITHLFSQGYIKAKNYPSSTSVKVMTEGGESAMFKHMFKSWSDRGQTQGLGSAYSMGKIAKVEQVKFDVMELHARPELAAQQRMVDDGSGDVKVWRIEDLELAEVNPSTYGQFYGGDCYLVLYTYRISNQQQYILYMWQVRTL
;
A
#
# COMPACT_ATOMS: atom_id res chain seq x y z
N MET A 1 -26.37 5.01 28.41
CA MET A 1 -25.08 4.92 27.69
C MET A 1 -23.88 4.44 28.54
N ASN A 2 -23.98 4.08 29.83
CA ASN A 2 -22.79 4.08 30.69
C ASN A 2 -22.37 2.76 31.39
N ASN A 3 -23.00 1.61 31.16
CA ASN A 3 -22.63 0.38 31.90
C ASN A 3 -21.48 -0.42 31.22
N LEU A 4 -21.50 -0.50 29.88
CA LEU A 4 -20.50 -1.27 29.13
C LEU A 4 -19.08 -0.70 29.28
N TYR A 5 -18.93 0.63 29.22
CA TYR A 5 -17.63 1.30 29.39
C TYR A 5 -17.02 1.07 30.77
N ILE A 6 -17.85 1.08 31.82
CA ILE A 6 -17.41 0.83 33.21
C ILE A 6 -16.90 -0.60 33.33
N ILE A 7 -17.63 -1.58 32.77
CA ILE A 7 -17.22 -2.99 32.81
C ILE A 7 -15.90 -3.20 32.06
N THR A 8 -15.74 -2.65 30.86
CA THR A 8 -14.48 -2.76 30.11
C THR A 8 -13.30 -2.11 30.85
N HIS A 9 -13.53 -0.99 31.53
CA HIS A 9 -12.49 -0.34 32.32
C HIS A 9 -12.07 -1.21 33.50
N LEU A 10 -13.02 -1.75 34.26
CA LEU A 10 -12.73 -2.63 35.40
C LEU A 10 -11.97 -3.90 34.98
N PHE A 11 -12.39 -4.52 33.87
CA PHE A 11 -11.69 -5.69 33.33
C PHE A 11 -10.25 -5.36 32.94
N SER A 12 -10.03 -4.22 32.25
CA SER A 12 -8.69 -3.80 31.84
C SER A 12 -7.74 -3.58 33.04
N GLN A 13 -8.24 -2.98 34.12
CA GLN A 13 -7.48 -2.77 35.36
C GLN A 13 -7.13 -4.09 36.05
N GLY A 14 -8.06 -5.05 36.07
CA GLY A 14 -7.80 -6.41 36.54
C GLY A 14 -6.72 -7.12 35.74
N TYR A 15 -6.76 -7.01 34.40
CA TYR A 15 -5.77 -7.61 33.51
C TYR A 15 -4.37 -7.01 33.70
N ILE A 16 -4.24 -5.69 33.82
CA ILE A 16 -2.95 -5.01 34.07
C ILE A 16 -2.32 -5.53 35.36
N LYS A 17 -3.10 -5.64 36.44
CA LYS A 17 -2.62 -6.17 37.73
C LYS A 17 -2.23 -7.65 37.62
N ALA A 18 -3.06 -8.47 36.99
CA ALA A 18 -2.80 -9.90 36.86
C ALA A 18 -1.57 -10.22 36.01
N LYS A 19 -1.26 -9.39 35.00
CA LYS A 19 -0.07 -9.52 34.15
C LYS A 19 1.15 -8.76 34.68
N ASN A 20 1.03 -8.15 35.86
CA ASN A 20 2.10 -7.36 36.49
C ASN A 20 2.64 -6.23 35.59
N TYR A 21 1.75 -5.59 34.81
CA TYR A 21 2.12 -4.44 34.00
C TYR A 21 2.13 -3.15 34.84
N PRO A 22 2.92 -2.13 34.45
CA PRO A 22 2.96 -0.84 35.15
C PRO A 22 1.59 -0.16 35.19
N SER A 23 1.30 0.58 36.27
CA SER A 23 0.04 1.34 36.43
C SER A 23 -0.11 2.48 35.41
N SER A 24 0.97 2.90 34.75
CA SER A 24 0.99 3.86 33.64
C SER A 24 0.61 3.26 32.28
N THR A 25 0.30 1.96 32.22
CA THR A 25 -0.05 1.28 30.96
C THR A 25 -1.32 1.89 30.37
N SER A 26 -1.21 2.37 29.13
CA SER A 26 -2.34 2.99 28.42
C SER A 26 -3.35 1.93 27.97
N VAL A 27 -4.62 2.17 28.27
CA VAL A 27 -5.73 1.31 27.83
C VAL A 27 -6.52 2.04 26.75
N LYS A 28 -6.73 1.38 25.62
CA LYS A 28 -7.59 1.86 24.54
C LYS A 28 -8.70 0.86 24.26
N VAL A 29 -9.95 1.31 24.39
CA VAL A 29 -11.14 0.51 24.08
C VAL A 29 -11.56 0.83 22.65
N MET A 30 -11.90 -0.22 21.89
CA MET A 30 -12.37 -0.11 20.50
C MET A 30 -13.67 -0.90 20.36
N THR A 31 -14.57 -0.44 19.50
CA THR A 31 -15.81 -1.14 19.14
C THR A 31 -15.59 -1.98 17.88
N GLU A 32 -16.39 -3.04 17.69
CA GLU A 32 -16.38 -3.83 16.45
C GLU A 32 -16.62 -2.91 15.24
N GLY A 33 -15.74 -2.98 14.24
CA GLY A 33 -15.74 -2.13 13.04
C GLY A 33 -15.15 -0.72 13.25
N GLY A 34 -14.83 -0.34 14.49
CA GLY A 34 -14.19 0.93 14.86
C GLY A 34 -12.71 0.78 15.19
N GLU A 35 -12.07 -0.31 14.77
CA GLU A 35 -10.69 -0.62 15.13
C GLU A 35 -9.72 0.33 14.43
N SER A 36 -8.71 0.81 15.17
CA SER A 36 -7.68 1.69 14.60
C SER A 36 -6.66 0.91 13.74
N ALA A 37 -6.03 1.58 12.79
CA ALA A 37 -4.98 0.99 11.95
C ALA A 37 -3.86 0.29 12.74
N MET A 38 -3.43 0.87 13.87
CA MET A 38 -2.41 0.27 14.75
C MET A 38 -2.87 -1.06 15.37
N PHE A 39 -4.15 -1.21 15.65
CA PHE A 39 -4.71 -2.46 16.16
C PHE A 39 -4.78 -3.51 15.06
N LYS A 40 -5.31 -3.12 13.89
CA LYS A 40 -5.40 -4.00 12.71
C LYS A 40 -4.01 -4.51 12.26
N HIS A 41 -2.97 -3.69 12.38
CA HIS A 41 -1.58 -4.06 12.06
C HIS A 41 -1.01 -5.20 12.91
N MET A 42 -1.54 -5.43 14.12
CA MET A 42 -1.07 -6.52 14.98
C MET A 42 -1.49 -7.92 14.49
N PHE A 43 -2.33 -7.99 13.45
CA PHE A 43 -2.84 -9.25 12.91
C PHE A 43 -2.15 -9.58 11.59
N LYS A 44 -1.78 -10.85 11.41
CA LYS A 44 -1.15 -11.36 10.17
C LYS A 44 -1.99 -11.07 8.92
N SER A 45 -3.31 -11.10 9.06
CA SER A 45 -4.28 -10.74 8.04
C SER A 45 -5.51 -10.15 8.71
N TRP A 46 -5.98 -9.00 8.24
CA TRP A 46 -7.20 -8.34 8.72
C TRP A 46 -8.15 -8.09 7.54
N SER A 47 -9.43 -8.37 7.73
CA SER A 47 -10.47 -8.11 6.73
C SER A 47 -11.69 -7.51 7.42
N ASP A 48 -12.13 -6.34 6.97
CA ASP A 48 -13.38 -5.76 7.46
C ASP A 48 -14.58 -6.49 6.82
N ARG A 49 -15.63 -6.77 7.59
CA ARG A 49 -16.85 -7.40 7.05
C ARG A 49 -17.44 -6.50 5.98
N GLY A 50 -17.46 -6.99 4.73
CA GLY A 50 -17.95 -6.23 3.57
C GLY A 50 -16.88 -5.51 2.74
N GLN A 51 -15.60 -5.53 3.16
CA GLN A 51 -14.50 -5.17 2.26
C GLN A 51 -14.20 -6.33 1.32
N THR A 52 -14.27 -6.08 0.01
CA THR A 52 -13.82 -7.02 -1.01
C THR A 52 -12.30 -7.12 -0.98
N GLN A 53 -11.77 -8.36 -0.92
CA GLN A 53 -10.39 -8.61 -1.30
C GLN A 53 -10.29 -8.52 -2.82
N GLY A 54 -9.72 -7.42 -3.33
CA GLY A 54 -9.43 -7.24 -4.76
C GLY A 54 -10.22 -6.11 -5.44
N LEU A 55 -9.82 -5.81 -6.68
CA LEU A 55 -10.39 -4.77 -7.54
C LEU A 55 -11.72 -5.25 -8.15
N GLY A 56 -12.78 -5.33 -7.35
CA GLY A 56 -14.10 -5.76 -7.81
C GLY A 56 -15.22 -5.24 -6.90
N SER A 57 -16.23 -4.60 -7.49
CA SER A 57 -17.33 -3.90 -6.81
C SER A 57 -18.03 -4.73 -5.73
N ALA A 58 -18.07 -4.22 -4.51
CA ALA A 58 -19.04 -4.64 -3.49
C ALA A 58 -20.40 -4.01 -3.80
N TYR A 59 -21.38 -4.80 -4.22
CA TYR A 59 -22.78 -4.39 -4.17
C TYR A 59 -23.23 -4.36 -2.72
N SER A 60 -23.16 -3.19 -2.09
CA SER A 60 -23.83 -2.96 -0.79
C SER A 60 -25.30 -2.61 -1.05
N MET A 61 -26.21 -3.55 -0.76
CA MET A 61 -27.64 -3.24 -0.68
C MET A 61 -27.89 -2.37 0.55
N GLY A 62 -27.94 -1.05 0.35
CA GLY A 62 -28.38 -0.14 1.39
C GLY A 62 -27.81 1.27 1.23
N LYS A 63 -28.49 2.08 0.41
CA LYS A 63 -28.34 3.55 0.31
C LYS A 63 -26.89 4.07 0.19
N ILE A 64 -26.41 4.19 -1.06
CA ILE A 64 -25.33 5.14 -1.37
C ILE A 64 -25.72 5.84 -2.67
N ALA A 65 -25.59 7.17 -2.71
CA ALA A 65 -25.68 7.97 -3.91
C ALA A 65 -24.82 7.34 -5.02
N LYS A 66 -25.27 7.39 -6.28
CA LYS A 66 -24.48 6.95 -7.45
C LYS A 66 -23.10 7.60 -7.36
N VAL A 67 -22.10 6.86 -6.88
CA VAL A 67 -20.70 7.21 -7.11
C VAL A 67 -20.46 6.76 -8.53
N GLU A 68 -20.43 7.73 -9.44
CA GLU A 68 -20.01 7.53 -10.80
C GLU A 68 -18.61 6.92 -10.75
N GLN A 69 -18.49 5.65 -11.15
CA GLN A 69 -17.20 5.01 -11.29
C GLN A 69 -16.52 5.69 -12.48
N VAL A 70 -15.79 6.76 -12.21
CA VAL A 70 -14.95 7.39 -13.23
C VAL A 70 -13.91 6.35 -13.61
N LYS A 71 -14.05 5.85 -14.83
CA LYS A 71 -13.08 4.94 -15.46
C LYS A 71 -11.71 5.59 -15.32
N PHE A 72 -10.75 4.83 -14.81
CA PHE A 72 -9.37 5.26 -14.70
C PHE A 72 -8.88 5.70 -16.08
N ASP A 73 -8.72 7.01 -16.26
CA ASP A 73 -8.20 7.59 -17.49
C ASP A 73 -6.73 7.96 -17.25
N VAL A 74 -5.84 7.14 -17.81
CA VAL A 74 -4.38 7.31 -17.72
C VAL A 74 -3.95 8.68 -18.25
N MET A 75 -4.74 9.25 -19.15
CA MET A 75 -4.45 10.52 -19.81
C MET A 75 -4.55 11.72 -18.86
N GLU A 76 -5.28 11.65 -17.74
CA GLU A 76 -5.40 12.78 -16.81
C GLU A 76 -4.34 12.80 -15.69
N LEU A 77 -3.49 11.76 -15.60
CA LEU A 77 -2.58 11.60 -14.46
C LEU A 77 -1.53 12.71 -14.35
N HIS A 78 -1.10 13.26 -15.49
CA HIS A 78 -0.18 14.41 -15.53
C HIS A 78 -0.84 15.74 -15.11
N ALA A 79 -2.17 15.82 -15.13
CA ALA A 79 -2.93 17.04 -14.81
C ALA A 79 -3.36 17.12 -13.34
N ARG A 80 -3.27 16.03 -12.57
CA ARG A 80 -3.78 15.95 -11.18
C ARG A 80 -2.80 15.19 -10.26
N PRO A 81 -1.78 15.89 -9.70
CA PRO A 81 -0.74 15.29 -8.86
C PRO A 81 -1.25 14.55 -7.62
N GLU A 82 -2.44 14.88 -7.12
CA GLU A 82 -3.04 14.22 -5.96
C GLU A 82 -3.45 12.77 -6.26
N LEU A 83 -3.85 12.48 -7.51
CA LEU A 83 -4.19 11.12 -7.96
C LEU A 83 -2.92 10.27 -8.13
N ALA A 84 -1.83 10.87 -8.63
CA ALA A 84 -0.51 10.26 -8.72
C ALA A 84 0.00 9.78 -7.34
N ALA A 85 -0.16 10.60 -6.29
CA ALA A 85 0.23 10.25 -4.93
C ALA A 85 -0.62 9.10 -4.32
N GLN A 86 -1.93 9.07 -4.59
CA GLN A 86 -2.81 7.99 -4.11
C GLN A 86 -2.58 6.67 -4.85
N GLN A 87 -2.26 6.74 -6.15
CA GLN A 87 -2.05 5.56 -7.01
C GLN A 87 -0.57 5.12 -7.08
N ARG A 88 0.36 5.85 -6.44
CA ARG A 88 1.81 5.62 -6.52
C ARG A 88 2.38 5.63 -7.95
N MET A 89 1.75 6.37 -8.86
CA MET A 89 2.21 6.51 -10.24
C MET A 89 2.65 7.94 -10.46
N VAL A 90 3.87 8.15 -10.95
CA VAL A 90 4.43 9.50 -11.14
C VAL A 90 4.03 10.16 -12.46
N ASP A 91 3.55 9.36 -13.41
CA ASP A 91 3.07 9.72 -14.74
C ASP A 91 2.32 8.52 -15.38
N ASP A 92 2.01 8.60 -16.67
CA ASP A 92 1.26 7.60 -17.43
C ASP A 92 2.06 6.34 -17.83
N GLY A 93 3.34 6.25 -17.46
CA GLY A 93 4.20 5.11 -17.81
C GLY A 93 4.73 5.13 -19.24
N SER A 94 4.54 6.21 -20.00
CA SER A 94 4.96 6.33 -21.42
C SER A 94 6.42 6.79 -21.63
N GLY A 95 7.15 7.05 -20.55
CA GLY A 95 8.53 7.51 -20.56
C GLY A 95 9.54 6.50 -21.10
N ASP A 96 10.77 6.97 -21.30
CA ASP A 96 11.86 6.15 -21.80
C ASP A 96 12.41 5.21 -20.72
N VAL A 97 12.63 3.95 -21.08
CA VAL A 97 13.11 2.91 -20.18
C VAL A 97 14.47 2.39 -20.64
N LYS A 98 15.41 2.30 -19.70
CA LYS A 98 16.65 1.53 -19.87
C LYS A 98 16.75 0.47 -18.77
N VAL A 99 17.08 -0.76 -19.16
CA VAL A 99 17.19 -1.88 -18.23
C VAL A 99 18.61 -2.46 -18.29
N TRP A 100 19.20 -2.65 -17.13
CA TRP A 100 20.46 -3.38 -16.96
C TRP A 100 20.24 -4.59 -16.05
N ARG A 101 20.90 -5.69 -16.39
CA ARG A 101 21.11 -6.83 -15.49
C ARG A 101 22.48 -6.67 -14.85
N ILE A 102 22.57 -7.01 -13.57
CA ILE A 102 23.84 -7.06 -12.85
C ILE A 102 24.43 -8.46 -13.01
N GLU A 103 25.59 -8.56 -13.64
CA GLU A 103 26.36 -9.80 -13.83
C GLU A 103 27.79 -9.55 -13.37
N ASP A 104 28.32 -10.39 -12.47
CA ASP A 104 29.71 -10.28 -11.99
C ASP A 104 30.14 -8.87 -11.51
N LEU A 105 29.22 -8.15 -10.86
CA LEU A 105 29.37 -6.75 -10.41
C LEU A 105 29.45 -5.70 -11.54
N GLU A 106 29.16 -6.08 -12.78
CA GLU A 106 29.06 -5.20 -13.93
C GLU A 106 27.61 -5.03 -14.41
N LEU A 107 27.35 -3.93 -15.12
CA LEU A 107 26.04 -3.62 -15.70
C LEU A 107 26.00 -4.08 -17.15
N ALA A 108 25.23 -5.13 -17.41
CA ALA A 108 24.94 -5.60 -18.76
C ALA A 108 23.60 -5.02 -19.24
N GLU A 109 23.58 -4.30 -20.36
CA GLU A 109 22.33 -3.82 -20.96
C GLU A 109 21.45 -5.01 -21.40
N VAL A 110 20.17 -4.97 -21.00
CA VAL A 110 19.20 -5.99 -21.39
C VAL A 110 18.66 -5.66 -22.78
N ASN A 111 18.44 -6.69 -23.59
CA ASN A 111 17.87 -6.50 -24.93
C ASN A 111 16.44 -5.92 -24.82
N PRO A 112 16.12 -4.82 -25.53
CA PRO A 112 14.78 -4.21 -25.50
C PRO A 112 13.63 -5.18 -25.83
N SER A 113 13.87 -6.21 -26.65
CA SER A 113 12.87 -7.25 -26.95
C SER A 113 12.46 -8.11 -25.75
N THR A 114 13.27 -8.10 -24.69
CA THR A 114 13.06 -8.86 -23.44
C THR A 114 12.67 -7.97 -22.26
N TYR A 115 12.44 -6.67 -22.49
CA TYR A 115 11.96 -5.78 -21.43
C TYR A 115 10.65 -6.30 -20.83
N GLY A 116 10.56 -6.24 -19.50
CA GLY A 116 9.43 -6.80 -18.73
C GLY A 116 9.60 -8.27 -18.34
N GLN A 117 10.62 -8.97 -18.85
CA GLN A 117 10.99 -10.31 -18.40
C GLN A 117 12.10 -10.20 -17.35
N PHE A 118 11.80 -10.59 -16.11
CA PHE A 118 12.74 -10.57 -14.99
C PHE A 118 12.92 -11.99 -14.45
N TYR A 119 14.17 -12.44 -14.33
CA TYR A 119 14.50 -13.78 -13.86
C TYR A 119 14.85 -13.76 -12.37
N GLY A 120 14.22 -14.66 -11.61
CA GLY A 120 14.41 -14.83 -10.16
C GLY A 120 15.79 -15.27 -9.68
N GLY A 121 16.82 -15.28 -10.54
CA GLY A 121 18.21 -15.51 -10.15
C GLY A 121 19.08 -14.26 -10.26
N ASP A 122 18.57 -13.21 -10.89
CA ASP A 122 19.35 -12.06 -11.32
C ASP A 122 18.91 -10.79 -10.58
N CYS A 123 19.74 -9.75 -10.61
CA CYS A 123 19.37 -8.42 -10.13
C CYS A 123 19.31 -7.45 -11.31
N TYR A 124 18.37 -6.51 -11.28
CA TYR A 124 18.17 -5.55 -12.37
C TYR A 124 18.10 -4.11 -11.87
N LEU A 125 18.62 -3.21 -12.68
CA LEU A 125 18.38 -1.78 -12.58
C LEU A 125 17.49 -1.33 -13.73
N VAL A 126 16.47 -0.52 -13.44
CA VAL A 126 15.60 0.07 -14.45
C VAL A 126 15.62 1.58 -14.26
N LEU A 127 16.17 2.30 -15.22
CA LEU A 127 16.08 3.75 -15.30
C LEU A 127 14.84 4.10 -16.11
N TYR A 128 13.88 4.73 -15.45
CA TYR A 128 12.70 5.32 -16.06
C TYR A 128 12.87 6.83 -16.17
N THR A 129 12.74 7.35 -17.37
CA THR A 129 12.90 8.77 -17.67
C THR A 129 11.58 9.32 -18.18
N TYR A 130 11.05 10.32 -17.50
CA TYR A 130 9.75 10.88 -17.81
C TYR A 130 9.76 12.40 -17.76
N ARG A 131 8.66 13.05 -18.15
CA ARG A 131 8.57 14.52 -18.19
C ARG A 131 7.40 15.02 -17.34
N ILE A 132 7.69 15.95 -16.45
CA ILE A 132 6.69 16.75 -15.75
C ILE A 132 6.90 18.21 -16.14
N SER A 133 5.85 18.89 -16.63
CA SER A 133 5.92 20.32 -16.99
C SER A 133 7.12 20.68 -17.88
N ASN A 134 7.40 19.81 -18.87
CA ASN A 134 8.52 19.92 -19.80
C ASN A 134 9.94 19.83 -19.17
N GLN A 135 10.04 19.40 -17.91
CA GLN A 135 11.30 19.05 -17.25
C GLN A 135 11.47 17.53 -17.18
N GLN A 136 12.67 17.06 -17.50
CA GLN A 136 13.01 15.65 -17.45
C GLN A 136 13.24 15.20 -16.01
N GLN A 137 12.59 14.12 -15.61
CA GLN A 137 12.64 13.50 -14.30
C GLN A 137 13.07 12.04 -14.45
N TYR A 138 13.61 11.47 -13.38
CA TYR A 138 14.19 10.14 -13.39
C TYR A 138 13.73 9.33 -12.18
N ILE A 139 13.43 8.06 -12.40
CA ILE A 139 13.29 7.06 -11.34
C ILE A 139 14.24 5.91 -11.63
N LEU A 140 15.04 5.55 -10.63
CA LEU A 140 15.85 4.34 -10.67
C LEU A 140 15.16 3.27 -9.82
N TYR A 141 14.61 2.25 -10.47
CA TYR A 141 14.13 1.05 -9.80
C TYR A 141 15.23 0.03 -9.68
N MET A 142 15.28 -0.64 -8.53
CA MET A 142 16.17 -1.75 -8.27
C MET A 142 15.33 -2.98 -7.97
N TRP A 143 15.43 -3.99 -8.83
CA TRP A 143 14.82 -5.29 -8.61
C TRP A 143 15.87 -6.25 -8.10
N GLN A 144 15.72 -6.67 -6.84
CA GLN A 144 16.66 -7.55 -6.17
C GLN A 144 15.97 -8.88 -5.87
N VAL A 145 16.64 -9.97 -6.20
CA VAL A 145 16.21 -11.27 -5.69
C VAL A 145 16.42 -11.32 -4.17
N ARG A 146 15.47 -11.91 -3.45
CA ARG A 146 15.67 -12.26 -2.04
C ARG A 146 16.46 -13.56 -1.97
N THR A 147 17.76 -13.47 -1.76
CA THR A 147 18.53 -14.61 -1.26
C THR A 147 18.15 -14.82 0.21
N LEU A 148 17.66 -16.02 0.55
CA LEU A 148 17.38 -16.44 1.93
C LEU A 148 18.66 -16.79 2.69
#